data_AF-A0A101IU24-F1
#
_entry.id   AF-A0A101IU24-F1
#
_cell.length_a   1.000
_cell.length_b   1.000
_cell.length_c   1.000
_cell.angle_alpha   90.00
_cell.angle_beta   90.00
_cell.angle_gamma   90.00
#
_symmetry.space_group_name_H-M   'P 1'
#
loop_
_entity.id
_entity.type
_entity.pdbx_description
1 polymer ?
#
loop_
_entity_poly.entity_id
_entity_poly.type
_entity_poly.pdbx_seq_one_letter_code
_entity_poly.pdbx_strand_id
1 'polypeptide(L)'
;ASAQTSIDAIAEEELADSVIITPDFSSQDIVVSPSLGEDDLITLAFPESWIKDRNSADYSDRVELADAHVLLKNECSDEKTGLRYFSPVQVTEAQSLSVLRIPKKMFELSLAMNDGSISFPMKYFTAYPDMQTMLSEVRVATPSEPEVHSPENARSASYVSPPLHGEWAQYNVNSQYAGRPVHLEGLIKPGSFTNNGHEGAIYHEREIYLDGGDAIEYIFYYDEDYYGDKIWLGAAIYDNSDSFQGCPTIKWFDATSRHWYDYDFTISSAGTYYIWFRDCTTGSWKEHIYYDNDDPSASINRICGSAEIYADVPVQYSFEAITDRMIDEYVRTNDGLTKLPGEVFSWAAYTGEDRTYCFMNAWIASGRITTYHECDSTL
;
A
#
# COMPACT_ATOMS: atom_id res chain seq x y z
N ALA A 1 41.74 -6.61 -21.70
CA ALA A 1 40.87 -6.96 -20.56
C ALA A 1 41.18 -6.00 -19.43
N SER A 2 40.24 -5.11 -19.07
CA SER A 2 40.14 -4.36 -17.79
C SER A 2 39.48 -2.97 -17.96
N ALA A 3 38.23 -2.92 -18.42
CA ALA A 3 37.43 -1.68 -18.35
C ALA A 3 35.94 -1.92 -18.03
N GLN A 4 35.51 -3.19 -17.94
CA GLN A 4 34.13 -3.53 -17.59
C GLN A 4 33.91 -3.58 -16.06
N THR A 5 34.96 -3.79 -15.27
CA THR A 5 34.88 -4.05 -13.82
C THR A 5 34.76 -2.80 -12.94
N SER A 6 34.78 -1.58 -13.50
CA SER A 6 34.68 -0.34 -12.69
C SER A 6 33.36 0.40 -12.86
N ILE A 7 32.59 0.12 -13.91
CA ILE A 7 31.29 0.77 -14.13
C ILE A 7 30.20 0.01 -13.35
N ASP A 8 30.25 -1.32 -13.39
CA ASP A 8 29.33 -2.17 -12.63
C ASP A 8 29.51 -2.00 -11.11
N ALA A 9 30.75 -1.82 -10.64
CA ALA A 9 31.04 -1.61 -9.21
C ALA A 9 30.60 -0.23 -8.69
N ILE A 10 30.70 0.83 -9.52
CA ILE A 10 30.22 2.16 -9.14
C ILE A 10 28.68 2.19 -9.12
N ALA A 11 28.04 1.52 -10.07
CA ALA A 11 26.57 1.41 -10.09
C ALA A 11 26.03 0.58 -8.92
N GLU A 12 26.73 -0.49 -8.49
CA GLU A 12 26.36 -1.27 -7.30
C GLU A 12 26.59 -0.51 -5.99
N GLU A 13 27.61 0.36 -5.90
CA GLU A 13 27.90 1.18 -4.71
C GLU A 13 26.92 2.37 -4.60
N GLU A 14 26.55 3.03 -5.72
CA GLU A 14 25.57 4.12 -5.75
C GLU A 14 24.12 3.63 -5.46
N LEU A 15 23.81 2.37 -5.79
CA LEU A 15 22.52 1.72 -5.44
C LEU A 15 22.44 1.33 -3.96
N ALA A 16 23.57 1.13 -3.29
CA ALA A 16 23.63 0.84 -1.85
C ALA A 16 23.43 2.09 -0.98
N ASP A 17 23.79 3.27 -1.49
CA ASP A 17 23.70 4.55 -0.77
C ASP A 17 22.36 5.30 -0.94
N SER A 18 21.34 4.70 -1.57
CA SER A 18 20.08 5.37 -1.93
C SER A 18 18.83 4.79 -1.24
N VAL A 19 18.98 4.17 -0.07
CA VAL A 19 17.82 3.74 0.74
C VAL A 19 17.40 4.84 1.69
N ILE A 20 16.09 4.95 1.94
CA ILE A 20 15.55 5.79 2.99
C ILE A 20 15.66 5.03 4.31
N ILE A 21 15.91 5.80 5.36
CA ILE A 21 15.99 5.32 6.74
C ILE A 21 14.80 5.93 7.47
N THR A 22 13.93 5.09 8.00
CA THR A 22 12.63 5.51 8.53
C THR A 22 12.75 6.28 9.83
N PRO A 23 12.31 7.55 9.92
CA PRO A 23 12.46 8.32 11.15
C PRO A 23 11.85 7.61 12.37
N ASP A 24 12.45 7.83 13.54
CA ASP A 24 11.90 7.30 14.78
C ASP A 24 10.56 7.97 15.13
N PHE A 25 9.49 7.19 15.00
CA PHE A 25 8.11 7.55 15.34
C PHE A 25 7.71 7.15 16.76
N SER A 26 8.55 6.45 17.52
CA SER A 26 8.21 5.97 18.88
C SER A 26 7.82 7.09 19.83
N SER A 27 8.44 8.24 19.65
CA SER A 27 8.18 9.41 20.48
C SER A 27 7.15 10.37 19.91
N GLN A 28 6.37 10.03 18.88
CA GLN A 28 5.42 10.94 18.23
C GLN A 28 3.95 10.63 18.56
N ASP A 29 3.08 11.65 18.47
CA ASP A 29 1.63 11.44 18.49
C ASP A 29 1.21 10.67 17.23
N ILE A 30 0.58 9.51 17.43
CA ILE A 30 0.01 8.70 16.37
C ILE A 30 -1.45 9.13 16.17
N VAL A 31 -1.70 9.86 15.08
CA VAL A 31 -3.06 10.23 14.67
C VAL A 31 -3.61 9.20 13.67
N VAL A 32 -4.56 8.40 14.14
CA VAL A 32 -5.23 7.39 13.34
C VAL A 32 -6.25 8.05 12.43
N SER A 33 -6.06 7.85 11.14
CA SER A 33 -6.96 8.40 10.13
C SER A 33 -8.30 7.66 10.12
N PRO A 34 -9.41 8.41 9.97
CA PRO A 34 -10.74 7.85 9.97
C PRO A 34 -11.00 7.02 8.72
N SER A 35 -11.95 6.09 8.82
CA SER A 35 -12.46 5.38 7.64
C SER A 35 -13.27 6.32 6.74
N LEU A 36 -13.21 6.10 5.44
CA LEU A 36 -14.02 6.83 4.46
C LEU A 36 -15.52 6.59 4.70
N GLY A 37 -16.30 7.66 4.62
CA GLY A 37 -17.76 7.62 4.70
C GLY A 37 -18.43 7.36 3.34
N GLU A 38 -19.75 7.18 3.33
CA GLU A 38 -20.52 7.02 2.08
C GLU A 38 -20.34 8.17 1.07
N ASP A 39 -20.10 9.39 1.55
CA ASP A 39 -19.91 10.55 0.68
C ASP A 39 -18.61 10.45 -0.15
N ASP A 40 -17.67 9.61 0.25
CA ASP A 40 -16.39 9.39 -0.44
C ASP A 40 -16.31 8.04 -1.17
N LEU A 41 -17.33 7.19 -1.01
CA LEU A 41 -17.38 5.85 -1.60
C LEU A 41 -18.37 5.77 -2.75
N ILE A 42 -18.04 4.97 -3.76
CA ILE A 42 -18.97 4.60 -4.84
C ILE A 42 -19.31 3.12 -4.73
N THR A 43 -20.60 2.80 -4.88
CA THR A 43 -21.09 1.43 -4.94
C THR A 43 -21.56 1.13 -6.36
N LEU A 44 -20.94 0.16 -7.00
CA LEU A 44 -21.28 -0.32 -8.34
C LEU A 44 -21.81 -1.74 -8.23
N ALA A 45 -23.05 -1.97 -8.65
CA ALA A 45 -23.70 -3.28 -8.61
C ALA A 45 -23.86 -3.84 -10.03
N PHE A 46 -23.28 -5.01 -10.26
CA PHE A 46 -23.27 -5.69 -11.55
C PHE A 46 -24.05 -7.00 -11.46
N PRO A 47 -24.96 -7.31 -12.40
CA PRO A 47 -25.39 -8.69 -12.58
C PRO A 47 -24.17 -9.57 -12.87
N GLU A 48 -24.02 -10.73 -12.23
CA GLU A 48 -22.84 -11.59 -12.47
C GLU A 48 -22.67 -11.98 -13.94
N SER A 49 -23.77 -12.22 -14.64
CA SER A 49 -23.76 -12.51 -16.08
C SER A 49 -23.15 -11.37 -16.89
N TRP A 50 -23.41 -10.11 -16.46
CA TRP A 50 -22.89 -8.94 -17.15
C TRP A 50 -21.37 -8.87 -17.10
N ILE A 51 -20.76 -9.15 -15.93
CA ILE A 51 -19.30 -9.26 -15.78
C ILE A 51 -18.79 -10.44 -16.61
N LYS A 52 -19.38 -11.64 -16.46
CA LYS A 52 -18.93 -12.85 -17.18
C LYS A 52 -18.91 -12.66 -18.70
N ASP A 53 -19.88 -11.95 -19.26
CA ASP A 53 -19.99 -11.72 -20.70
C ASP A 53 -19.03 -10.65 -21.24
N ARG A 54 -18.47 -9.79 -20.37
CA ARG A 54 -17.71 -8.59 -20.77
C ARG A 54 -16.33 -8.49 -20.18
N ASN A 55 -16.00 -9.30 -19.17
CA ASN A 55 -14.71 -9.28 -18.55
C ASN A 55 -13.64 -9.69 -19.57
N SER A 56 -12.81 -8.74 -19.95
CA SER A 56 -11.72 -8.94 -20.90
C SER A 56 -10.38 -9.17 -20.19
N ALA A 57 -10.40 -9.40 -18.87
CA ALA A 57 -9.20 -9.46 -18.07
C ALA A 57 -8.20 -10.49 -18.59
N ASP A 58 -6.95 -10.04 -18.80
CA ASP A 58 -5.82 -10.91 -19.10
C ASP A 58 -5.50 -11.85 -17.93
N TYR A 59 -5.85 -11.46 -16.70
CA TYR A 59 -5.61 -12.21 -15.46
C TYR A 59 -6.93 -12.66 -14.82
N SER A 60 -7.02 -13.93 -14.43
CA SER A 60 -8.27 -14.58 -13.96
C SER A 60 -8.83 -14.02 -12.64
N ASP A 61 -7.99 -13.37 -11.85
CA ASP A 61 -8.29 -12.75 -10.57
C ASP A 61 -8.52 -11.23 -10.71
N ARG A 62 -8.78 -10.74 -11.92
CA ARG A 62 -9.15 -9.36 -12.21
C ARG A 62 -10.49 -9.27 -12.93
N VAL A 63 -11.10 -8.10 -12.78
CA VAL A 63 -12.25 -7.66 -13.55
C VAL A 63 -11.84 -6.44 -14.37
N GLU A 64 -11.86 -6.59 -15.69
CA GLU A 64 -11.56 -5.54 -16.66
C GLU A 64 -12.76 -5.29 -17.55
N LEU A 65 -13.29 -4.07 -17.47
CA LEU A 65 -14.55 -3.70 -18.11
C LEU A 65 -14.35 -2.42 -18.92
N ALA A 66 -14.51 -2.53 -20.24
CA ALA A 66 -14.49 -1.41 -21.17
C ALA A 66 -15.77 -0.55 -21.04
N ASP A 67 -15.68 0.71 -21.50
CA ASP A 67 -16.80 1.67 -21.51
C ASP A 67 -17.49 1.82 -20.15
N ALA A 68 -16.72 1.76 -19.07
CA ALA A 68 -17.18 1.79 -17.70
C ALA A 68 -17.84 3.14 -17.31
N HIS A 69 -17.70 4.20 -18.11
CA HIS A 69 -18.53 5.39 -17.98
C HIS A 69 -20.04 5.11 -18.08
N VAL A 70 -20.42 4.07 -18.83
CA VAL A 70 -21.83 3.62 -18.95
C VAL A 70 -22.37 3.11 -17.62
N LEU A 71 -21.49 2.67 -16.69
CA LEU A 71 -21.88 2.19 -15.37
C LEU A 71 -22.62 3.25 -14.56
N LEU A 72 -22.32 4.53 -14.79
CA LEU A 72 -22.92 5.65 -14.07
C LEU A 72 -24.32 6.06 -14.58
N LYS A 73 -24.87 5.38 -15.59
CA LYS A 73 -26.13 5.80 -16.23
C LYS A 73 -27.38 5.50 -15.42
N ASN A 74 -27.37 4.42 -14.62
CA ASN A 74 -28.53 4.05 -13.81
C ASN A 74 -28.16 4.16 -12.33
N GLU A 75 -28.34 5.36 -11.78
CA GLU A 75 -28.31 5.57 -10.34
C GLU A 75 -29.60 5.00 -9.72
N CYS A 76 -29.42 4.24 -8.64
CA CYS A 76 -30.49 3.68 -7.84
C CYS A 76 -30.25 4.05 -6.38
N SER A 77 -31.33 4.30 -5.64
CA SER A 77 -31.27 4.59 -4.21
C SER A 77 -32.32 3.73 -3.52
N ASP A 78 -31.94 3.09 -2.42
CA ASP A 78 -32.88 2.42 -1.53
C ASP A 78 -33.18 3.32 -0.33
N GLU A 79 -34.43 3.75 -0.19
CA GLU A 79 -34.83 4.70 0.86
C GLU A 79 -34.74 4.10 2.27
N LYS A 80 -34.83 2.78 2.40
CA LYS A 80 -34.85 2.09 3.70
C LYS A 80 -33.46 2.01 4.31
N THR A 81 -32.46 1.74 3.48
CA THR A 81 -31.05 1.59 3.87
C THR A 81 -30.27 2.90 3.68
N GLY A 82 -30.76 3.80 2.83
CA GLY A 82 -30.05 4.99 2.42
C GLY A 82 -28.93 4.72 1.40
N LEU A 83 -28.75 3.46 0.97
CA LEU A 83 -27.69 3.08 0.04
C LEU A 83 -27.98 3.63 -1.35
N ARG A 84 -26.98 4.32 -1.91
CA ARG A 84 -26.94 4.69 -3.33
C ARG A 84 -25.97 3.78 -4.07
N TYR A 85 -26.40 3.28 -5.23
CA TYR A 85 -25.57 2.45 -6.07
C TYR A 85 -25.83 2.73 -7.55
N PHE A 86 -24.85 2.39 -8.39
CA PHE A 86 -24.95 2.51 -9.84
C PHE A 86 -24.91 1.13 -10.48
N SER A 87 -25.59 0.97 -11.62
CA SER A 87 -25.55 -0.27 -12.38
C SER A 87 -25.53 -0.02 -13.90
N PRO A 88 -24.80 -0.83 -14.69
CA PRO A 88 -24.82 -0.72 -16.15
C PRO A 88 -26.21 -0.96 -16.76
N VAL A 89 -27.05 -1.72 -16.07
CA VAL A 89 -28.36 -2.16 -16.54
C VAL A 89 -29.35 -2.17 -15.38
N GLN A 90 -30.64 -2.25 -15.68
CA GLN A 90 -31.64 -2.44 -14.63
C GLN A 90 -31.41 -3.78 -13.94
N VAL A 91 -31.27 -3.74 -12.61
CA VAL A 91 -31.06 -4.92 -11.77
C VAL A 91 -32.43 -5.51 -11.39
N THR A 92 -32.60 -6.82 -11.56
CA THR A 92 -33.81 -7.53 -11.11
C THR A 92 -33.63 -8.07 -9.69
N GLU A 93 -34.72 -8.28 -8.96
CA GLU A 93 -34.65 -8.68 -7.54
C GLU A 93 -33.93 -10.02 -7.32
N ALA A 94 -34.09 -11.00 -8.22
CA ALA A 94 -33.69 -12.40 -8.00
C ALA A 94 -32.34 -12.80 -8.64
N GLN A 95 -31.64 -11.88 -9.30
CA GLN A 95 -30.39 -12.20 -9.96
C GLN A 95 -29.18 -11.99 -9.04
N SER A 96 -28.17 -12.85 -9.17
CA SER A 96 -26.93 -12.70 -8.41
C SER A 96 -26.12 -11.50 -8.88
N LEU A 97 -25.54 -10.81 -7.91
CA LEU A 97 -24.84 -9.55 -8.08
C LEU A 97 -23.40 -9.67 -7.62
N SER A 98 -22.50 -9.04 -8.36
CA SER A 98 -21.17 -8.69 -7.88
C SER A 98 -21.16 -7.19 -7.60
N VAL A 99 -20.70 -6.79 -6.43
CA VAL A 99 -20.72 -5.39 -6.00
C VAL A 99 -19.30 -4.93 -5.74
N LEU A 100 -18.89 -3.88 -6.45
CA LEU A 100 -17.63 -3.18 -6.23
C LEU A 100 -17.91 -1.94 -5.39
N ARG A 101 -17.25 -1.84 -4.23
CA ARG A 101 -17.37 -0.68 -3.35
C ARG A 101 -15.99 -0.13 -3.00
N ILE A 102 -15.67 1.02 -3.58
CA ILE A 102 -14.32 1.61 -3.59
C ILE A 102 -14.39 3.14 -3.40
N PRO A 103 -13.26 3.81 -3.10
CA PRO A 103 -13.20 5.27 -3.10
C PRO A 103 -13.65 5.85 -4.45
N LYS A 104 -14.50 6.89 -4.42
CA LYS A 104 -14.94 7.63 -5.62
C LYS A 104 -13.75 8.09 -6.44
N LYS A 105 -12.73 8.62 -5.76
CA LYS A 105 -11.56 9.15 -6.42
C LYS A 105 -10.73 8.07 -7.12
N MET A 106 -10.60 6.89 -6.50
CA MET A 106 -9.96 5.72 -7.12
C MET A 106 -10.70 5.30 -8.40
N PHE A 107 -12.04 5.27 -8.38
CA PHE A 107 -12.84 4.97 -9.56
C PHE A 107 -12.66 6.02 -10.68
N GLU A 108 -12.68 7.32 -10.33
CA GLU A 108 -12.45 8.41 -11.28
C GLU A 108 -11.07 8.31 -11.94
N LEU A 109 -10.02 8.06 -11.15
CA LEU A 109 -8.67 7.90 -11.69
C LEU A 109 -8.57 6.66 -12.58
N SER A 110 -9.18 5.54 -12.19
CA SER A 110 -9.22 4.35 -13.04
C SER A 110 -9.86 4.65 -14.40
N LEU A 111 -10.96 5.40 -14.43
CA LEU A 111 -11.58 5.79 -15.70
C LEU A 111 -10.68 6.71 -16.53
N ALA A 112 -10.06 7.70 -15.89
CA ALA A 112 -9.19 8.66 -16.56
C ALA A 112 -7.94 8.01 -17.15
N MET A 113 -7.34 7.05 -16.44
CA MET A 113 -6.12 6.35 -16.87
C MET A 113 -6.37 5.34 -17.99
N ASN A 114 -7.56 4.76 -18.08
CA ASN A 114 -7.81 3.61 -18.96
C ASN A 114 -8.83 3.90 -20.08
N ASP A 115 -8.86 5.12 -20.61
CA ASP A 115 -9.79 5.56 -21.68
C ASP A 115 -11.25 5.16 -21.39
N GLY A 116 -11.66 5.37 -20.14
CA GLY A 116 -13.00 5.06 -19.67
C GLY A 116 -13.27 3.60 -19.34
N SER A 117 -12.26 2.73 -19.32
CA SER A 117 -12.35 1.38 -18.76
C SER A 117 -11.97 1.34 -17.28
N ILE A 118 -12.30 0.23 -16.62
CA ILE A 118 -11.86 -0.04 -15.25
C ILE A 118 -11.16 -1.39 -15.18
N SER A 119 -10.18 -1.52 -14.28
CA SER A 119 -9.47 -2.76 -14.01
C SER A 119 -9.20 -2.84 -12.51
N PHE A 120 -9.89 -3.74 -11.82
CA PHE A 120 -9.79 -3.95 -10.36
C PHE A 120 -9.63 -5.44 -10.02
N PRO A 121 -8.95 -5.77 -8.91
CA PRO A 121 -8.89 -7.14 -8.40
C PRO A 121 -10.27 -7.71 -8.12
N MET A 122 -10.48 -8.99 -8.44
CA MET A 122 -11.72 -9.71 -8.14
C MET A 122 -12.04 -9.70 -6.63
N LYS A 123 -11.02 -9.67 -5.77
CA LYS A 123 -11.17 -9.55 -4.31
C LYS A 123 -11.81 -8.24 -3.82
N TYR A 124 -11.95 -7.23 -4.69
CA TYR A 124 -12.70 -6.00 -4.37
C TYR A 124 -14.20 -6.16 -4.59
N PHE A 125 -14.63 -7.23 -5.25
CA PHE A 125 -16.02 -7.51 -5.55
C PHE A 125 -16.62 -8.45 -4.50
N THR A 126 -17.71 -8.04 -3.88
CA THR A 126 -18.51 -8.89 -3.00
C THR A 126 -19.67 -9.49 -3.78
N ALA A 127 -19.83 -10.81 -3.72
CA ALA A 127 -20.94 -11.50 -4.37
C ALA A 127 -22.16 -11.55 -3.43
N TYR A 128 -23.34 -11.23 -3.97
CA TYR A 128 -24.63 -11.35 -3.32
C TYR A 128 -25.55 -12.23 -4.16
N PRO A 129 -26.31 -13.15 -3.54
CA PRO A 129 -27.20 -14.05 -4.29
C PRO A 129 -28.35 -13.31 -4.98
N ASP A 130 -28.77 -12.17 -4.42
CA ASP A 130 -29.90 -11.36 -4.87
C ASP A 130 -29.82 -9.91 -4.35
N MET A 131 -30.70 -9.03 -4.86
CA MET A 131 -30.73 -7.62 -4.48
C MET A 131 -31.14 -7.42 -3.01
N GLN A 132 -32.06 -8.25 -2.49
CA GLN A 132 -32.54 -8.11 -1.13
C GLN A 132 -31.42 -8.36 -0.12
N THR A 133 -30.61 -9.38 -0.37
CA THR A 133 -29.44 -9.74 0.44
C THR A 133 -28.41 -8.63 0.36
N MET A 134 -28.10 -8.13 -0.84
CA MET A 134 -27.23 -6.96 -1.02
C MET A 134 -27.69 -5.78 -0.16
N LEU A 135 -28.96 -5.36 -0.26
CA LEU A 135 -29.47 -4.23 0.51
C LEU A 135 -29.44 -4.47 2.03
N SER A 136 -29.63 -5.70 2.48
CA SER A 136 -29.60 -6.02 3.92
C SER A 136 -28.20 -6.15 4.51
N GLU A 137 -27.21 -6.54 3.71
CA GLU A 137 -25.86 -6.90 4.19
C GLU A 137 -24.79 -5.90 3.78
N VAL A 138 -25.00 -5.11 2.71
CA VAL A 138 -24.10 -4.02 2.35
C VAL A 138 -24.07 -3.04 3.51
N ARG A 139 -22.91 -2.99 4.18
CA ARG A 139 -22.69 -2.09 5.30
C ARG A 139 -22.53 -0.68 4.76
N VAL A 140 -23.40 0.21 5.22
CA VAL A 140 -23.22 1.65 5.05
C VAL A 140 -22.00 2.06 5.89
N ALA A 141 -20.99 2.65 5.27
CA ALA A 141 -19.82 3.13 5.96
C ALA A 141 -20.15 4.42 6.69
N THR A 142 -19.95 4.38 7.99
CA THR A 142 -19.91 5.56 8.83
C THR A 142 -18.44 5.91 9.04
N PRO A 143 -18.02 7.15 8.78
CA PRO A 143 -16.67 7.56 9.13
C PRO A 143 -16.47 7.40 10.63
N SER A 144 -15.30 6.88 11.02
CA SER A 144 -14.88 6.90 12.42
C SER A 144 -14.40 8.30 12.78
N GLU A 145 -14.38 8.63 14.07
CA GLU A 145 -13.62 9.80 14.53
C GLU A 145 -12.12 9.49 14.44
N PRO A 146 -11.25 10.51 14.22
CA PRO A 146 -9.82 10.32 14.36
C PRO A 146 -9.49 10.00 15.82
N GLU A 147 -8.62 9.02 16.02
CA GLU A 147 -8.09 8.66 17.33
C GLU A 147 -6.65 9.15 17.44
N VAL A 148 -6.27 9.68 18.61
CA VAL A 148 -4.90 10.15 18.87
C VAL A 148 -4.33 9.29 19.99
N HIS A 149 -3.20 8.65 19.71
CA HIS A 149 -2.42 7.90 20.67
C HIS A 149 -1.13 8.67 20.94
N SER A 150 -0.95 9.09 22.18
CA SER A 150 0.20 9.88 22.59
C SER A 150 1.09 9.04 23.52
N PRO A 151 2.37 8.84 23.19
CA PRO A 151 3.31 8.24 24.12
C PRO A 151 3.52 9.15 25.34
N GLU A 152 3.88 8.58 26.50
CA GLU A 152 4.04 9.35 27.76
C GLU A 152 5.09 10.48 27.64
N ASN A 153 6.03 10.36 26.71
CA ASN A 153 7.12 11.31 26.46
C ASN A 153 7.12 11.86 25.04
N ALA A 154 5.94 12.17 24.48
CA ALA A 154 5.82 12.69 23.12
C ALA A 154 6.76 13.90 22.83
N ARG A 155 7.51 13.81 21.74
CA ARG A 155 8.46 14.78 21.18
C ARG A 155 8.24 14.88 19.66
N SER A 156 8.83 15.89 19.02
CA SER A 156 8.86 15.96 17.56
C SER A 156 9.76 14.86 16.98
N ALA A 157 9.39 14.30 15.82
CA ALA A 157 10.24 13.44 15.02
C ALA A 157 11.69 13.94 15.01
N SER A 158 12.63 13.08 15.38
CA SER A 158 14.05 13.35 15.17
C SER A 158 14.67 12.14 14.50
N TYR A 159 15.52 12.38 13.50
CA TYR A 159 16.47 11.36 13.06
C TYR A 159 17.38 11.04 14.24
N VAL A 160 17.06 9.97 14.96
CA VAL A 160 17.91 9.48 16.05
C VAL A 160 19.13 8.84 15.42
N SER A 161 20.30 9.09 16.00
CA SER A 161 21.54 8.40 15.67
C SER A 161 21.98 7.74 16.96
N PRO A 162 21.55 6.49 17.28
CA PRO A 162 22.42 5.31 17.05
C PRO A 162 21.72 3.91 17.12
N PRO A 163 22.52 2.81 17.05
CA PRO A 163 22.63 1.94 15.87
C PRO A 163 21.29 1.56 15.23
N LEU A 164 21.20 1.88 13.94
CA LEU A 164 20.23 1.31 13.00
C LEU A 164 20.73 -0.05 12.54
N HIS A 165 19.85 -1.03 12.55
CA HIS A 165 20.03 -2.28 11.82
C HIS A 165 18.98 -2.36 10.73
N GLY A 166 19.36 -2.82 9.54
CA GLY A 166 18.45 -2.83 8.40
C GLY A 166 18.89 -3.78 7.30
N GLU A 167 17.89 -4.36 6.63
CA GLU A 167 18.04 -5.09 5.38
C GLU A 167 16.98 -4.65 4.38
N TRP A 168 17.40 -4.39 3.14
CA TRP A 168 16.55 -3.89 2.06
C TRP A 168 16.66 -4.80 0.83
N ALA A 169 15.53 -5.12 0.21
CA ALA A 169 15.43 -5.94 -0.99
C ALA A 169 14.88 -5.13 -2.16
N GLN A 170 15.76 -4.75 -3.07
CA GLN A 170 15.48 -3.76 -4.11
C GLN A 170 15.09 -4.40 -5.45
N TYR A 171 14.09 -3.82 -6.10
CA TYR A 171 13.65 -4.16 -7.46
C TYR A 171 13.53 -2.90 -8.31
N ASN A 172 14.36 -2.79 -9.36
CA ASN A 172 14.39 -1.63 -10.25
C ASN A 172 13.47 -1.83 -11.45
N VAL A 173 12.89 -0.74 -11.95
CA VAL A 173 12.10 -0.76 -13.17
C VAL A 173 12.98 -1.24 -14.34
N ASN A 174 12.46 -2.19 -15.11
CA ASN A 174 13.10 -2.66 -16.32
C ASN A 174 13.16 -1.53 -17.33
N SER A 175 14.27 -1.43 -18.08
CA SER A 175 14.46 -0.37 -19.08
C SER A 175 13.35 -0.25 -20.13
N GLN A 176 12.66 -1.36 -20.44
CA GLN A 176 11.47 -1.36 -21.32
C GLN A 176 10.29 -0.55 -20.77
N TYR A 177 10.17 -0.49 -19.44
CA TYR A 177 9.09 0.17 -18.72
C TYR A 177 9.53 1.47 -18.03
N ALA A 178 10.80 1.89 -18.13
CA ALA A 178 11.26 3.13 -17.51
C ALA A 178 10.37 4.34 -17.85
N GLY A 179 9.97 5.10 -16.83
CA GLY A 179 9.09 6.27 -16.98
C GLY A 179 7.61 5.96 -17.22
N ARG A 180 7.17 4.70 -17.04
CA ARG A 180 5.79 4.27 -17.36
C ARG A 180 4.93 3.86 -16.18
N PRO A 181 5.42 3.12 -15.17
CA PRO A 181 4.60 2.71 -14.03
C PRO A 181 4.08 3.94 -13.29
N VAL A 182 2.77 4.03 -13.11
CA VAL A 182 2.12 5.15 -12.40
C VAL A 182 1.21 4.68 -11.27
N HIS A 183 1.00 3.38 -11.16
CA HIS A 183 0.19 2.78 -10.12
C HIS A 183 0.76 1.42 -9.71
N LEU A 184 0.69 1.15 -8.42
CA LEU A 184 1.07 -0.10 -7.79
C LEU A 184 -0.02 -0.46 -6.78
N GLU A 185 -0.51 -1.70 -6.85
CA GLU A 185 -1.41 -2.26 -5.86
C GLU A 185 -0.89 -3.60 -5.35
N GLY A 186 -1.22 -3.90 -4.10
CA GLY A 186 -0.76 -5.11 -3.46
C GLY A 186 -1.46 -5.39 -2.14
N LEU A 187 -0.85 -6.28 -1.37
CA LEU A 187 -1.41 -6.85 -0.15
C LEU A 187 -0.32 -6.96 0.92
N ILE A 188 -0.62 -6.53 2.13
CA ILE A 188 0.28 -6.61 3.29
C ILE A 188 -0.45 -7.19 4.50
N LYS A 189 0.28 -7.94 5.34
CA LYS A 189 -0.27 -8.49 6.58
C LYS A 189 0.78 -8.52 7.68
N PRO A 190 0.53 -7.86 8.82
CA PRO A 190 1.41 -8.00 9.96
C PRO A 190 1.23 -9.39 10.57
N GLY A 191 2.33 -9.96 11.04
CA GLY A 191 2.43 -11.29 11.60
C GLY A 191 2.47 -11.25 13.13
N SER A 192 3.37 -12.04 13.72
CA SER A 192 3.59 -12.03 15.17
C SER A 192 4.35 -10.77 15.58
N PHE A 193 4.09 -10.36 16.82
CA PHE A 193 4.87 -9.35 17.50
C PHE A 193 4.96 -9.71 18.97
N THR A 194 6.17 -9.73 19.51
CA THR A 194 6.49 -9.88 20.93
C THR A 194 7.66 -8.97 21.27
N ASN A 195 7.57 -8.25 22.38
CA ASN A 195 8.66 -7.45 22.91
C ASN A 195 8.78 -7.72 24.42
N ASN A 196 9.93 -8.24 24.87
CA ASN A 196 10.20 -8.55 26.28
C ASN A 196 11.07 -7.48 26.97
N GLY A 197 10.99 -6.23 26.53
CA GLY A 197 11.64 -5.08 27.15
C GLY A 197 12.76 -4.45 26.32
N HIS A 198 12.83 -4.76 25.03
CA HIS A 198 13.61 -3.96 24.10
C HIS A 198 13.05 -2.53 24.08
N GLU A 199 13.96 -1.56 24.14
CA GLU A 199 13.71 -0.13 23.95
C GLU A 199 14.23 0.21 22.53
N GLY A 200 13.34 0.64 21.65
CA GLY A 200 13.57 0.79 20.22
C GLY A 200 12.32 0.61 19.32
N ALA A 201 12.36 1.21 18.13
CA ALA A 201 11.30 1.07 17.14
C ALA A 201 11.64 0.00 16.09
N ILE A 202 10.65 -0.80 15.68
CA ILE A 202 10.78 -1.79 14.61
C ILE A 202 9.84 -1.42 13.46
N TYR A 203 10.39 -1.32 12.25
CA TYR A 203 9.67 -0.99 11.02
C TYR A 203 9.84 -2.08 9.97
N HIS A 204 8.73 -2.53 9.39
CA HIS A 204 8.73 -3.42 8.23
C HIS A 204 7.92 -2.79 7.11
N GLU A 205 8.48 -2.69 5.91
CA GLU A 205 7.97 -1.71 4.95
C GLU A 205 7.98 -2.17 3.51
N ARG A 206 7.06 -1.59 2.74
CA ARG A 206 7.07 -1.58 1.29
C ARG A 206 7.32 -0.16 0.82
N GLU A 207 8.49 0.09 0.28
CA GLU A 207 8.90 1.39 -0.22
C GLU A 207 8.71 1.47 -1.74
N ILE A 208 8.32 2.64 -2.21
CA ILE A 208 8.07 2.97 -3.61
C ILE A 208 8.84 4.25 -3.91
N TYR A 209 9.88 4.12 -4.72
CA TYR A 209 10.73 5.24 -5.13
C TYR A 209 10.29 5.76 -6.49
N LEU A 210 10.15 7.08 -6.56
CA LEU A 210 9.64 7.78 -7.73
C LEU A 210 10.75 8.46 -8.53
N ASP A 211 10.43 8.92 -9.73
CA ASP A 211 11.38 9.53 -10.66
C ASP A 211 11.76 11.00 -10.36
N GLY A 212 10.99 11.69 -9.53
CA GLY A 212 11.30 13.04 -9.05
C GLY A 212 12.21 13.06 -7.82
N GLY A 213 12.58 11.89 -7.28
CA GLY A 213 13.31 11.79 -6.02
C GLY A 213 12.41 11.64 -4.79
N ASP A 214 11.10 11.52 -4.97
CA ASP A 214 10.17 11.22 -3.87
C ASP A 214 10.12 9.73 -3.55
N ALA A 215 9.60 9.42 -2.36
CA ALA A 215 9.27 8.06 -2.00
C ALA A 215 8.01 7.96 -1.13
N ILE A 216 7.38 6.80 -1.21
CA ILE A 216 6.26 6.40 -0.36
C ILE A 216 6.66 5.12 0.35
N GLU A 217 6.44 5.06 1.66
CA GLU A 217 6.65 3.86 2.45
C GLU A 217 5.34 3.42 3.08
N TYR A 218 4.91 2.21 2.76
CA TYR A 218 3.88 1.52 3.51
C TYR A 218 4.54 0.83 4.70
N ILE A 219 4.34 1.39 5.89
CA ILE A 219 5.11 1.04 7.11
C ILE A 219 4.22 0.26 8.06
N PHE A 220 4.65 -0.93 8.48
CA PHE A 220 4.23 -1.48 9.75
C PHE A 220 5.19 -1.02 10.85
N TYR A 221 4.69 -0.22 11.78
CA TYR A 221 5.39 0.17 12.99
C TYR A 221 4.90 -0.70 14.15
N TYR A 222 5.81 -1.49 14.71
CA TYR A 222 5.56 -2.34 15.88
C TYR A 222 5.94 -1.56 17.14
N ASP A 223 4.93 -0.98 17.79
CA ASP A 223 5.07 0.02 18.83
C ASP A 223 5.24 -0.62 20.22
N GLU A 224 6.23 -0.11 20.95
CA GLU A 224 6.71 -0.65 22.23
C GLU A 224 6.17 0.07 23.46
N ASP A 225 5.80 1.35 23.33
CA ASP A 225 5.52 2.23 24.48
C ASP A 225 4.15 1.92 25.12
N TYR A 226 3.22 1.40 24.33
CA TYR A 226 1.98 0.86 24.84
C TYR A 226 2.23 -0.58 25.26
N TYR A 227 2.04 -0.89 26.55
CA TYR A 227 2.03 -2.20 27.24
C TYR A 227 1.27 -3.38 26.57
N GLY A 228 1.31 -3.54 25.25
CA GLY A 228 0.64 -4.58 24.50
C GLY A 228 0.75 -4.33 23.00
N ASP A 229 1.45 -5.23 22.31
CA ASP A 229 1.26 -5.72 20.94
C ASP A 229 0.69 -4.76 19.87
N LYS A 230 0.90 -3.44 19.97
CA LYS A 230 0.31 -2.47 19.04
C LYS A 230 1.09 -2.48 17.73
N ILE A 231 0.34 -2.51 16.65
CA ILE A 231 0.89 -2.50 15.30
C ILE A 231 0.16 -1.39 14.56
N TRP A 232 0.91 -0.42 14.07
CA TRP A 232 0.41 0.65 13.24
C TRP A 232 0.75 0.36 11.79
N LEU A 233 -0.20 0.55 10.90
CA LEU A 233 0.04 0.62 9.47
C LEU A 233 0.00 2.09 9.05
N GLY A 234 0.97 2.56 8.28
CA GLY A 234 0.99 3.92 7.78
C GLY A 234 1.43 4.01 6.33
N ALA A 235 1.20 5.17 5.72
CA ALA A 235 1.89 5.58 4.50
C ALA A 235 2.69 6.85 4.80
N ALA A 236 4.02 6.75 4.86
CA ALA A 236 4.92 7.89 4.91
C ALA A 236 5.20 8.39 3.49
N ILE A 237 5.29 9.71 3.32
CA ILE A 237 5.62 10.34 2.04
C ILE A 237 6.83 11.25 2.28
N TYR A 238 7.89 10.97 1.53
CA TYR A 238 9.13 11.71 1.51
C TYR A 238 9.17 12.49 0.20
N ASP A 239 8.93 13.78 0.31
CA ASP A 239 9.12 14.74 -0.77
C ASP A 239 10.61 15.10 -0.80
N ASN A 240 11.27 14.88 -1.94
CA ASN A 240 12.73 15.01 -2.09
C ASN A 240 13.54 14.10 -1.14
N SER A 241 13.30 12.78 -1.23
CA SER A 241 13.91 11.76 -0.35
C SER A 241 15.44 11.74 -0.35
N ASP A 242 16.09 12.20 -1.41
CA ASP A 242 17.55 12.40 -1.49
C ASP A 242 18.11 13.36 -0.41
N SER A 243 17.25 14.11 0.28
CA SER A 243 17.67 15.16 1.21
C SER A 243 17.83 14.72 2.68
N PHE A 244 17.37 13.53 3.10
CA PHE A 244 17.41 13.04 4.51
C PHE A 244 16.97 14.05 5.60
N GLN A 245 16.29 15.15 5.23
CA GLN A 245 16.12 16.32 6.11
C GLN A 245 14.66 16.72 6.37
N GLY A 246 13.68 16.07 5.73
CA GLY A 246 12.26 16.25 6.01
C GLY A 246 11.71 15.23 7.01
N CYS A 247 10.82 15.65 7.91
CA CYS A 247 9.92 14.70 8.56
C CYS A 247 8.84 14.34 7.53
N PRO A 248 8.64 13.05 7.19
CA PRO A 248 7.65 12.67 6.21
C PRO A 248 6.25 13.06 6.69
N THR A 249 5.35 13.31 5.75
CA THR A 249 3.94 13.35 6.08
C THR A 249 3.44 11.93 6.21
N ILE A 250 2.72 11.62 7.29
CA ILE A 250 2.21 10.27 7.53
C ILE A 250 0.78 10.30 8.06
N LYS A 251 0.01 9.29 7.67
CA LYS A 251 -1.27 8.93 8.27
C LYS A 251 -1.21 7.49 8.76
N TRP A 252 -1.62 7.28 10.01
CA TRP A 252 -1.58 5.98 10.67
C TRP A 252 -2.95 5.29 10.72
N PHE A 253 -2.90 3.98 10.90
CA PHE A 253 -4.05 3.09 11.00
C PHE A 253 -3.75 1.99 12.03
N ASP A 254 -4.70 1.67 12.89
CA ASP A 254 -4.55 0.52 13.81
C ASP A 254 -4.59 -0.79 13.01
N ALA A 255 -3.49 -1.53 13.03
CA ALA A 255 -3.30 -2.84 12.41
C ALA A 255 -3.10 -3.97 13.43
N THR A 256 -3.39 -3.71 14.70
CA THR A 256 -3.26 -4.68 15.82
C THR A 256 -4.12 -5.93 15.60
N SER A 257 -5.20 -5.83 14.83
CA SER A 257 -6.03 -6.98 14.48
C SER A 257 -5.35 -7.96 13.52
N ARG A 258 -4.20 -7.60 12.94
CA ARG A 258 -3.39 -8.46 12.06
C ARG A 258 -4.18 -9.02 10.88
N HIS A 259 -5.10 -8.22 10.37
CA HIS A 259 -5.82 -8.55 9.15
C HIS A 259 -4.90 -8.48 7.93
N TRP A 260 -5.39 -8.97 6.80
CA TRP A 260 -4.84 -8.57 5.51
C TRP A 260 -5.32 -7.15 5.18
N TYR A 261 -4.43 -6.35 4.62
CA TYR A 261 -4.72 -5.01 4.12
C TYR A 261 -4.32 -4.92 2.66
N ASP A 262 -5.23 -4.47 1.81
CA ASP A 262 -4.88 -4.05 0.45
C ASP A 262 -4.27 -2.65 0.52
N TYR A 263 -3.21 -2.41 -0.26
CA TYR A 263 -2.71 -1.07 -0.53
C TYR A 263 -2.84 -0.73 -2.01
N ASP A 264 -3.12 0.53 -2.31
CA ASP A 264 -3.18 1.07 -3.67
C ASP A 264 -2.50 2.43 -3.69
N PHE A 265 -1.56 2.60 -4.60
CA PHE A 265 -0.84 3.84 -4.85
C PHE A 265 -1.05 4.26 -6.30
N THR A 266 -1.44 5.51 -6.52
CA THR A 266 -1.56 6.12 -7.86
C THR A 266 -0.92 7.50 -7.91
N ILE A 267 -0.08 7.73 -8.91
CA ILE A 267 0.40 9.04 -9.33
C ILE A 267 -0.58 9.61 -10.35
N SER A 268 -1.17 10.76 -10.05
CA SER A 268 -1.97 11.48 -11.04
C SER A 268 -1.10 12.31 -11.96
N SER A 269 -1.61 12.62 -13.16
CA SER A 269 -0.95 13.50 -14.13
C SER A 269 -0.70 14.94 -13.63
N ALA A 270 -1.22 15.29 -12.46
CA ALA A 270 -1.11 16.62 -11.86
C ALA A 270 -0.11 16.67 -10.68
N GLY A 271 0.66 15.61 -10.43
CA GLY A 271 1.58 15.57 -9.29
C GLY A 271 0.92 15.29 -7.95
N THR A 272 -0.32 14.78 -7.96
CA THR A 272 -0.99 14.35 -6.72
C THR A 272 -0.79 12.85 -6.54
N TYR A 273 -0.34 12.47 -5.35
CA TYR A 273 -0.20 11.09 -4.90
C TYR A 273 -1.45 10.67 -4.15
N TYR A 274 -2.09 9.62 -4.64
CA TYR A 274 -3.25 9.02 -4.01
C TYR A 274 -2.86 7.67 -3.44
N ILE A 275 -3.08 7.52 -2.13
CA ILE A 275 -2.75 6.31 -1.40
C ILE A 275 -4.01 5.84 -0.67
N TRP A 276 -4.35 4.57 -0.85
CA TRP A 276 -5.48 3.94 -0.18
C TRP A 276 -5.09 2.68 0.54
N PHE A 277 -5.85 2.41 1.60
CA PHE A 277 -5.79 1.18 2.39
C PHE A 277 -7.18 0.59 2.49
N ARG A 278 -7.27 -0.73 2.37
CA ARG A 278 -8.50 -1.46 2.66
C ARG A 278 -8.22 -2.57 3.64
N ASP A 279 -8.94 -2.58 4.76
CA ASP A 279 -8.98 -3.76 5.62
C ASP A 279 -9.79 -4.85 4.91
N CYS A 280 -9.17 -5.97 4.56
CA CYS A 280 -9.82 -7.04 3.80
C CYS A 280 -10.91 -7.78 4.60
N THR A 281 -10.91 -7.66 5.94
CA THR A 281 -11.90 -8.27 6.82
C THR A 281 -13.15 -7.42 6.93
N THR A 282 -12.99 -6.10 7.12
CA THR A 282 -14.12 -5.18 7.31
C THR A 282 -14.61 -4.56 6.01
N GLY A 283 -13.76 -4.51 4.99
CA GLY A 283 -13.97 -3.80 3.74
C GLY A 283 -13.90 -2.27 3.86
N SER A 284 -13.46 -1.73 5.01
CA SER A 284 -13.33 -0.29 5.21
C SER A 284 -12.13 0.26 4.46
N TRP A 285 -12.34 1.38 3.78
CA TRP A 285 -11.30 2.12 3.08
C TRP A 285 -10.80 3.31 3.89
N LYS A 286 -9.52 3.62 3.73
CA LYS A 286 -8.89 4.82 4.28
C LYS A 286 -8.00 5.46 3.23
N GLU A 287 -7.71 6.76 3.36
CA GLU A 287 -6.95 7.51 2.35
C GLU A 287 -5.88 8.45 2.91
N HIS A 288 -4.80 8.56 2.14
CA HIS A 288 -3.81 9.62 2.24
C HIS A 288 -3.61 10.24 0.85
N ILE A 289 -3.86 11.54 0.75
CA ILE A 289 -3.64 12.31 -0.47
C ILE A 289 -2.53 13.31 -0.19
N TYR A 290 -1.56 13.40 -1.10
CA TYR A 290 -0.46 14.36 -1.05
C TYR A 290 -0.39 15.14 -2.35
N TYR A 291 -0.18 16.44 -2.24
CA TYR A 291 -0.10 17.37 -3.37
C TYR A 291 1.31 17.89 -3.46
N ASP A 292 2.09 17.31 -4.35
CA ASP A 292 3.41 17.82 -4.71
C ASP A 292 3.23 18.99 -5.69
N ASN A 293 3.68 20.19 -5.29
CA ASN A 293 3.39 21.42 -6.01
C ASN A 293 4.62 22.08 -6.64
N ASP A 294 5.82 21.53 -6.42
CA ASP A 294 7.10 22.12 -6.80
C ASP A 294 7.87 21.24 -7.78
N ASP A 295 8.03 19.95 -7.49
CA ASP A 295 8.79 19.00 -8.31
C ASP A 295 8.14 17.61 -8.39
N PRO A 296 6.87 17.53 -8.85
CA PRO A 296 6.11 16.29 -8.86
C PRO A 296 6.74 15.19 -9.69
N SER A 297 6.87 14.03 -9.07
CA SER A 297 7.15 12.78 -9.74
C SER A 297 6.03 12.37 -10.69
N ALA A 298 6.42 11.67 -11.76
CA ALA A 298 5.52 11.21 -12.82
C ALA A 298 5.46 9.68 -12.93
N SER A 299 6.40 8.94 -12.34
CA SER A 299 6.43 7.49 -12.43
C SER A 299 7.18 6.80 -11.29
N ILE A 300 6.93 5.50 -11.13
CA ILE A 300 7.63 4.63 -10.18
C ILE A 300 8.88 4.06 -10.87
N ASN A 301 10.03 4.21 -10.20
CA ASN A 301 11.32 3.75 -10.71
C ASN A 301 11.85 2.51 -9.98
N ARG A 302 11.54 2.37 -8.69
CA ARG A 302 12.02 1.25 -7.89
C ARG A 302 11.00 0.93 -6.82
N ILE A 303 10.90 -0.34 -6.47
CA ILE A 303 10.21 -0.78 -5.25
C ILE A 303 11.21 -1.51 -4.37
N CYS A 304 11.06 -1.35 -3.07
CA CYS A 304 11.91 -2.00 -2.07
C CYS A 304 11.03 -2.60 -0.98
N GLY A 305 11.43 -3.74 -0.44
CA GLY A 305 10.97 -4.12 0.89
C GLY A 305 12.09 -3.90 1.87
N SER A 306 11.79 -3.40 3.06
CA SER A 306 12.73 -3.17 4.15
C SER A 306 12.29 -3.82 5.45
N ALA A 307 13.28 -4.15 6.27
CA ALA A 307 13.11 -4.41 7.69
C ALA A 307 14.16 -3.60 8.44
N GLU A 308 13.73 -2.75 9.37
CA GLU A 308 14.56 -1.80 10.11
C GLU A 308 14.29 -1.89 11.61
N ILE A 309 15.32 -1.68 12.41
CA ILE A 309 15.22 -1.58 13.87
C ILE A 309 16.18 -0.52 14.40
N TYR A 310 15.64 0.33 15.26
CA TYR A 310 16.38 1.31 16.06
C TYR A 310 16.68 0.68 17.41
N ALA A 311 17.96 0.59 17.78
CA ALA A 311 18.34 0.04 19.07
C ALA A 311 19.25 1.01 19.83
N ASP A 312 18.70 1.78 20.76
CA ASP A 312 19.43 2.82 21.52
C ASP A 312 20.65 2.29 22.32
N VAL A 313 20.67 0.99 22.60
CA VAL A 313 21.73 0.26 23.28
C VAL A 313 21.91 -1.12 22.65
N PRO A 314 23.03 -1.84 22.86
CA PRO A 314 23.12 -3.25 22.46
C PRO A 314 21.89 -3.99 22.97
N VAL A 315 21.18 -4.68 22.08
CA VAL A 315 19.96 -5.42 22.41
C VAL A 315 20.24 -6.34 23.59
N GLN A 316 19.48 -6.15 24.67
CA GLN A 316 19.62 -6.88 25.94
C GLN A 316 18.40 -7.74 26.28
N TYR A 317 17.34 -7.63 25.47
CA TYR A 317 16.07 -8.31 25.65
C TYR A 317 15.68 -9.00 24.35
N SER A 318 14.90 -10.07 24.47
CA SER A 318 14.34 -10.75 23.30
C SER A 318 13.17 -9.97 22.72
N PHE A 319 13.07 -9.93 21.41
CA PHE A 319 11.91 -9.43 20.69
C PHE A 319 11.74 -10.24 19.40
N GLU A 320 10.54 -10.27 18.86
CA GLU A 320 10.24 -10.79 17.53
C GLU A 320 9.17 -9.90 16.91
N ALA A 321 9.40 -9.41 15.70
CA ALA A 321 8.39 -8.83 14.83
C ALA A 321 8.47 -9.54 13.49
N ILE A 322 7.31 -9.94 12.95
CA ILE A 322 7.21 -10.61 11.65
C ILE A 322 6.13 -9.92 10.82
N THR A 323 6.43 -9.63 9.57
CA THR A 323 5.40 -9.38 8.54
C THR A 323 5.30 -10.63 7.68
N ASP A 324 4.16 -11.33 7.76
CA ASP A 324 3.93 -12.64 7.09
C ASP A 324 4.23 -12.53 5.60
N ARG A 325 3.56 -11.59 4.90
CA ARG A 325 3.91 -11.26 3.51
C ARG A 325 3.55 -9.82 3.19
N MET A 326 4.39 -9.20 2.39
CA MET A 326 4.03 -8.08 1.53
C MET A 326 4.12 -8.54 0.08
N ILE A 327 3.06 -8.33 -0.69
CA ILE A 327 2.91 -8.83 -2.05
C ILE A 327 2.52 -7.67 -2.96
N ASP A 328 3.38 -7.33 -3.91
CA ASP A 328 2.96 -6.50 -5.05
C ASP A 328 2.18 -7.39 -6.02
N GLU A 329 0.96 -7.00 -6.35
CA GLU A 329 0.09 -7.84 -7.17
C GLU A 329 0.02 -7.35 -8.61
N TYR A 330 -0.14 -6.04 -8.81
CA TYR A 330 -0.30 -5.45 -10.13
C TYR A 330 0.32 -4.06 -10.22
N VAL A 331 0.81 -3.76 -11.41
CA VAL A 331 1.29 -2.45 -11.82
C VAL A 331 0.43 -1.96 -12.96
N ARG A 332 0.15 -0.66 -13.01
CA ARG A 332 -0.40 -0.02 -14.19
C ARG A 332 0.56 1.02 -14.75
N THR A 333 0.69 1.01 -16.07
CA THR A 333 1.50 1.99 -16.80
C THR A 333 0.64 3.14 -17.32
N ASN A 334 1.27 4.28 -17.60
CA ASN A 334 0.60 5.50 -18.08
C ASN A 334 -0.07 5.36 -19.47
N ASP A 335 0.19 4.28 -20.20
CA ASP A 335 -0.52 3.88 -21.42
C ASP A 335 -1.76 3.00 -21.13
N GLY A 336 -2.13 2.82 -19.86
CA GLY A 336 -3.32 2.10 -19.40
C GLY A 336 -3.14 0.58 -19.30
N LEU A 337 -1.94 0.04 -19.55
CA LEU A 337 -1.72 -1.40 -19.48
C LEU A 337 -1.54 -1.87 -18.03
N THR A 338 -2.26 -2.94 -17.67
CA THR A 338 -2.02 -3.67 -16.42
C THR A 338 -0.98 -4.77 -16.65
N LYS A 339 -0.04 -4.89 -15.71
CA LYS A 339 1.08 -5.86 -15.72
C LYS A 339 1.28 -6.47 -14.36
N LEU A 340 1.90 -7.65 -14.32
CA LEU A 340 2.43 -8.20 -13.09
C LEU A 340 3.75 -7.51 -12.71
N PRO A 341 4.03 -7.25 -11.42
CA PRO A 341 5.24 -6.54 -11.00
C PRO A 341 6.54 -7.17 -11.48
N GLY A 342 6.64 -8.50 -11.55
CA GLY A 342 7.81 -9.20 -12.07
C GLY A 342 8.02 -9.11 -13.59
N GLU A 343 7.05 -8.56 -14.34
CA GLU A 343 7.26 -8.15 -15.74
C GLU A 343 7.89 -6.75 -15.82
N VAL A 344 7.55 -5.89 -14.85
CA VAL A 344 7.91 -4.46 -14.84
C VAL A 344 9.22 -4.21 -14.10
N PHE A 345 9.47 -4.90 -12.99
CA PHE A 345 10.63 -4.72 -12.14
C PHE A 345 11.53 -5.95 -12.15
N SER A 346 12.84 -5.74 -12.12
CA SER A 346 13.85 -6.79 -11.95
C SER A 346 14.52 -6.68 -10.61
N TRP A 347 14.89 -7.84 -10.05
CA TRP A 347 15.77 -7.92 -8.89
C TRP A 347 17.04 -7.08 -9.12
N ALA A 348 17.35 -6.21 -8.16
CA ALA A 348 18.57 -5.43 -8.16
C ALA A 348 19.57 -6.01 -7.15
N ALA A 349 19.31 -5.85 -5.86
CA ALA A 349 20.24 -6.24 -4.81
C ALA A 349 19.56 -6.36 -3.44
N TYR A 350 20.29 -7.00 -2.52
CA TYR A 350 20.08 -6.84 -1.07
C TYR A 350 21.10 -5.85 -0.52
N THR A 351 20.67 -4.82 0.21
CA THR A 351 21.54 -3.83 0.89
C THR A 351 21.30 -3.86 2.41
N GLY A 352 22.18 -3.26 3.22
CA GLY A 352 22.06 -3.33 4.69
C GLY A 352 23.25 -2.74 5.46
N GLU A 353 23.00 -1.88 6.45
CA GLU A 353 24.06 -1.24 7.25
C GLU A 353 24.54 -2.09 8.43
N ASP A 354 23.69 -2.99 8.97
CA ASP A 354 24.06 -4.04 9.94
C ASP A 354 22.91 -5.06 10.04
N ARG A 355 23.07 -6.26 9.46
CA ARG A 355 22.01 -7.30 9.38
C ARG A 355 21.94 -8.21 10.61
N THR A 356 22.30 -7.70 11.78
CA THR A 356 22.38 -8.52 12.99
C THR A 356 20.99 -9.01 13.45
N TYR A 357 19.96 -8.17 13.35
CA TYR A 357 18.60 -8.48 13.83
C TYR A 357 17.54 -8.48 12.74
N CYS A 358 17.83 -7.88 11.58
CA CYS A 358 16.88 -7.75 10.47
C CYS A 358 17.15 -8.80 9.41
N PHE A 359 16.09 -9.50 9.01
CA PHE A 359 16.13 -10.56 8.02
C PHE A 359 15.02 -10.39 6.99
N MET A 360 15.40 -10.55 5.72
CA MET A 360 14.48 -10.43 4.62
C MET A 360 14.60 -11.55 3.59
N ASN A 361 13.45 -12.14 3.25
CA ASN A 361 13.34 -13.02 2.09
C ASN A 361 12.51 -12.33 1.01
N ALA A 362 13.06 -12.24 -0.20
CA ALA A 362 12.41 -11.62 -1.34
C ALA A 362 12.45 -12.56 -2.54
N TRP A 363 11.32 -12.70 -3.25
CA TRP A 363 11.24 -13.54 -4.44
C TRP A 363 10.11 -13.11 -5.37
N ILE A 364 10.19 -13.58 -6.62
CA ILE A 364 9.09 -13.45 -7.59
C ILE A 364 8.35 -14.78 -7.66
N ALA A 365 7.04 -14.78 -7.38
CA ALA A 365 6.17 -15.95 -7.50
C ALA A 365 4.98 -15.64 -8.41
N SER A 366 4.82 -16.41 -9.49
CA SER A 366 3.74 -16.21 -10.47
C SER A 366 3.68 -14.77 -11.02
N GLY A 367 4.83 -14.13 -11.20
CA GLY A 367 4.97 -12.74 -11.64
C GLY A 367 4.71 -11.68 -10.57
N ARG A 368 4.35 -12.05 -9.34
CA ARG A 368 4.21 -11.12 -8.21
C ARG A 368 5.50 -11.04 -7.42
N ILE A 369 5.85 -9.85 -6.94
CA ILE A 369 6.98 -9.66 -6.04
C ILE A 369 6.47 -9.87 -4.62
N THR A 370 7.18 -10.69 -3.85
CA THR A 370 6.82 -10.99 -2.47
C THR A 370 8.03 -10.82 -1.58
N THR A 371 7.80 -10.18 -0.44
CA THR A 371 8.77 -10.08 0.65
C THR A 371 8.17 -10.64 1.94
N TYR A 372 9.04 -11.26 2.73
CA TYR A 372 8.81 -11.65 4.12
C TYR A 372 9.85 -10.91 4.97
N HIS A 373 9.41 -10.35 6.09
CA HIS A 373 10.21 -9.48 6.94
C HIS A 373 10.21 -10.02 8.36
N GLU A 374 11.39 -10.06 8.98
CA GLU A 374 11.58 -10.52 10.35
C GLU A 374 12.65 -9.69 11.03
N CYS A 375 12.32 -9.17 12.21
CA CYS A 375 13.26 -8.62 13.16
C CYS A 375 13.21 -9.49 14.41
N ASP A 376 14.32 -10.15 14.77
CA ASP A 376 14.37 -11.07 15.90
C ASP A 376 15.66 -10.93 16.72
N SER A 377 15.52 -11.13 18.02
CA SER A 377 16.61 -11.30 18.98
C SER A 377 16.26 -12.40 19.97
N THR A 378 17.03 -13.50 19.94
CA THR A 378 16.91 -14.64 20.86
C THR A 378 17.97 -14.56 21.96
N LEU A 379 17.72 -13.74 22.99
CA LEU A 379 18.59 -13.59 24.17
C LEU A 379 18.13 -14.41 25.38
#